data_AF-A0A2N3EX13-F1
#
_entry.id   AF-A0A2N3EX13-F1
#
_cell.length_a   1.000
_cell.length_b   1.000
_cell.length_c   1.000
_cell.angle_alpha   90.00
_cell.angle_beta   90.00
_cell.angle_gamma   90.00
#
_symmetry.space_group_name_H-M   'P 1'
#
loop_
_entity.id
_entity.type
_entity.pdbx_description
1 polymer ?
#
loop_
_entity_poly.entity_id
_entity_poly.type
_entity_poly.pdbx_seq_one_letter_code
_entity_poly.pdbx_strand_id
1 'polypeptide(L)'
;MASEAQAADHVTESATGLPQLDFSTFGNQIFWLLVTLVVIYFILSRVALPRIAAVLAERQGTITNDLAAAEDLKAKAVEAEEAYKKALADARAEAQKIVAETKAAIKADLDRANVKADQEIAARTAEGEKALAEIRDGALDAVRDVAKDVAAELVSVMGGKADGRSVTAAVNARMKG
;
A
#
# COMPACT_ATOMS: atom_id res chain seq x y z
N MET A 1 -35.44 -82.88 91.65
CA MET A 1 -36.49 -82.57 90.66
C MET A 1 -37.29 -81.37 91.15
N ALA A 2 -37.82 -80.56 90.21
CA ALA A 2 -38.51 -79.27 90.36
C ALA A 2 -37.58 -78.05 90.58
N SER A 3 -37.78 -76.87 89.99
CA SER A 3 -38.59 -76.32 88.88
C SER A 3 -38.17 -74.83 88.79
N GLU A 4 -38.15 -74.24 87.60
CA GLU A 4 -37.81 -72.83 87.34
C GLU A 4 -38.76 -71.82 88.01
N ALA A 5 -38.22 -70.63 88.38
CA ALA A 5 -38.83 -69.31 88.19
C ALA A 5 -37.92 -68.22 88.80
N GLN A 6 -37.16 -67.51 87.98
CA GLN A 6 -36.41 -66.32 88.38
C GLN A 6 -37.32 -65.10 88.20
N ALA A 7 -37.79 -64.54 89.32
CA ALA A 7 -38.70 -63.39 89.34
C ALA A 7 -37.92 -62.08 89.15
N ALA A 8 -38.43 -61.25 88.24
CA ALA A 8 -37.96 -59.92 87.92
C ALA A 8 -38.33 -58.93 89.03
N ASP A 9 -37.37 -58.11 89.44
CA ASP A 9 -37.60 -56.90 90.23
C ASP A 9 -37.87 -55.74 89.27
N HIS A 10 -39.12 -55.29 89.23
CA HIS A 10 -39.58 -54.23 88.34
C HIS A 10 -39.40 -52.89 89.05
N VAL A 11 -38.37 -52.14 88.64
CA VAL A 11 -38.15 -50.76 89.04
C VAL A 11 -39.36 -49.92 88.62
N THR A 12 -39.82 -49.08 89.55
CA THR A 12 -40.99 -48.22 89.42
C THR A 12 -40.71 -47.01 88.53
N GLU A 13 -41.55 -46.89 87.51
CA GLU A 13 -41.57 -45.87 86.47
C GLU A 13 -42.01 -44.52 87.05
N SER A 14 -41.15 -43.50 86.98
CA SER A 14 -41.52 -42.10 87.19
C SER A 14 -41.59 -41.42 85.82
N ALA A 15 -42.73 -40.81 85.52
CA ALA A 15 -43.10 -40.25 84.23
C ALA A 15 -41.97 -39.42 83.57
N THR A 16 -41.29 -40.03 82.60
CA THR A 16 -40.26 -39.35 81.80
C THR A 16 -40.98 -38.86 80.55
N GLY A 17 -41.03 -37.54 80.35
CA GLY A 17 -41.47 -36.95 79.08
C GLY A 17 -40.68 -37.53 77.91
N LEU A 18 -41.12 -37.28 76.66
CA LEU A 18 -40.44 -37.77 75.45
C LEU A 18 -38.91 -37.76 75.66
N PRO A 19 -38.19 -38.89 75.50
CA PRO A 19 -36.77 -39.00 75.84
C PRO A 19 -35.85 -38.01 75.09
N GLN A 20 -36.41 -37.31 74.10
CA GLN A 20 -35.78 -36.22 73.34
C GLN A 20 -35.79 -34.86 74.07
N LEU A 21 -36.57 -34.72 75.15
CA LEU A 21 -36.74 -33.49 75.94
C LEU A 21 -36.14 -33.60 77.35
N ASP A 22 -35.20 -34.52 77.54
CA ASP A 22 -34.44 -34.64 78.78
C ASP A 22 -33.32 -33.58 78.85
N PHE A 23 -33.62 -32.48 79.55
CA PHE A 23 -32.74 -31.33 79.75
C PHE A 23 -31.43 -31.66 80.48
N SER A 24 -31.30 -32.83 81.14
CA SER A 24 -30.07 -33.23 81.80
C SER A 24 -28.90 -33.43 80.82
N THR A 25 -29.20 -33.78 79.56
CA THR A 25 -28.19 -34.02 78.51
C THR A 25 -27.79 -32.77 77.72
N PHE A 26 -28.58 -31.70 77.82
CA PHE A 26 -28.44 -30.51 76.97
C PHE A 26 -27.13 -29.76 77.25
N GLY A 27 -26.64 -29.73 78.49
CA GLY A 27 -25.38 -29.05 78.83
C GLY A 27 -24.17 -29.64 78.09
N ASN A 28 -24.08 -30.97 78.01
CA ASN A 28 -23.01 -31.65 77.28
C ASN A 28 -23.13 -31.44 75.76
N GLN A 29 -24.35 -31.52 75.21
CA GLN A 29 -24.61 -31.27 73.79
C GLN A 29 -24.24 -29.83 73.39
N ILE A 30 -24.66 -28.84 74.19
CA ILE A 30 -24.35 -27.42 73.96
C ILE A 30 -22.85 -27.17 74.07
N PHE A 31 -22.15 -27.78 75.03
CA PHE A 31 -20.71 -27.66 75.16
C PHE A 31 -19.98 -28.14 73.89
N TRP A 32 -20.26 -29.36 73.42
CA TRP A 32 -19.65 -29.88 72.20
C TRP A 32 -20.09 -29.14 70.93
N LEU A 33 -21.33 -28.65 70.88
CA LEU A 33 -21.79 -27.78 69.80
C LEU A 33 -20.92 -26.51 69.74
N LEU A 34 -20.70 -25.83 70.87
CA LEU A 34 -19.86 -24.64 70.90
C LEU A 34 -18.40 -24.94 70.54
N VAL A 35 -17.84 -26.04 71.06
CA VAL A 35 -16.47 -26.47 70.73
C VAL A 35 -16.33 -26.72 69.21
N THR A 36 -17.23 -27.51 68.63
CA THR A 36 -17.19 -27.83 67.19
C THR A 36 -17.46 -26.60 66.32
N LEU A 37 -18.38 -25.73 66.72
CA LEU A 37 -18.65 -24.46 66.04
C LEU A 37 -17.42 -23.56 66.01
N VAL A 38 -16.73 -23.40 67.15
CA VAL A 38 -15.49 -22.61 67.23
C VAL A 38 -14.39 -23.22 66.37
N VAL A 39 -14.21 -24.54 66.41
CA VAL A 39 -13.22 -25.23 65.56
C VAL A 39 -13.51 -25.01 64.08
N ILE A 40 -14.76 -25.20 63.63
CA ILE A 40 -15.16 -24.95 62.23
C ILE A 40 -14.97 -23.48 61.87
N TYR A 41 -15.36 -22.55 62.74
CA TYR A 41 -15.17 -21.11 62.54
C TYR A 41 -13.70 -20.75 62.34
N PHE A 42 -12.80 -21.31 63.15
CA PHE A 42 -11.36 -21.11 62.99
C PHE A 42 -10.83 -21.71 61.68
N ILE A 43 -11.27 -22.90 61.28
CA ILE A 43 -10.87 -23.51 60.00
C ILE A 43 -11.35 -22.65 58.83
N LEU A 44 -12.60 -22.21 58.84
CA LEU A 44 -13.15 -21.38 57.77
C LEU A 44 -12.45 -20.02 57.68
N SER A 45 -12.31 -19.33 58.81
CA SER A 45 -11.70 -18.00 58.85
C SER A 45 -10.20 -18.02 58.53
N ARG A 46 -9.47 -19.06 58.95
CA ARG A 46 -8.00 -19.09 58.81
C ARG A 46 -7.51 -19.89 57.61
N VAL A 47 -8.32 -20.77 57.03
CA VAL A 47 -7.90 -21.64 55.91
C VAL A 47 -8.80 -21.48 54.70
N ALA A 48 -10.11 -21.65 54.84
CA ALA A 48 -11.01 -21.69 53.67
C ALA A 48 -11.17 -20.32 52.99
N LEU A 49 -11.54 -19.29 53.76
CA LEU A 49 -11.71 -17.92 53.26
C LEU A 49 -10.43 -17.34 52.63
N PRO A 50 -9.24 -17.43 53.26
CA PRO A 50 -8.02 -16.88 52.64
C PRO A 50 -7.63 -17.60 51.35
N ARG A 51 -7.90 -18.91 51.22
CA ARG A 51 -7.67 -19.64 49.95
C ARG A 51 -8.59 -19.16 48.83
N ILE A 52 -9.87 -18.94 49.13
CA ILE A 52 -10.83 -18.42 48.15
C ILE A 52 -10.46 -16.99 47.73
N ALA A 53 -10.08 -16.15 48.70
CA ALA A 53 -9.63 -14.78 48.43
C ALA A 53 -8.38 -14.75 47.54
N ALA A 54 -7.42 -15.66 47.76
CA ALA A 54 -6.23 -15.78 46.92
C ALA A 54 -6.56 -16.11 45.46
N VAL A 55 -7.45 -17.09 45.22
CA VAL A 55 -7.87 -17.46 43.86
C VAL A 55 -8.63 -16.31 43.18
N LEU A 56 -9.47 -15.59 43.92
CA LEU A 56 -10.20 -14.45 43.37
C LEU A 56 -9.25 -13.31 43.01
N ALA A 57 -8.27 -13.02 43.87
CA ALA A 57 -7.24 -12.02 43.63
C ALA A 57 -6.37 -12.38 42.42
N GLU A 58 -5.98 -13.64 42.27
CA GLU A 58 -5.24 -14.15 41.11
C GLU A 58 -6.03 -13.93 39.82
N ARG A 59 -7.31 -14.33 39.79
CA ARG A 59 -8.18 -14.12 38.62
C ARG A 59 -8.35 -12.64 38.28
N GLN A 60 -8.60 -11.80 39.29
CA GLN A 60 -8.73 -10.37 39.09
C GLN A 60 -7.42 -9.77 38.56
N GLY A 61 -6.28 -10.22 39.07
CA GLY A 61 -4.95 -9.82 38.61
C GLY A 61 -4.73 -10.18 37.14
N THR A 62 -5.00 -11.43 36.76
CA THR A 62 -4.89 -11.90 35.36
C THR A 62 -5.79 -11.10 34.43
N ILE A 63 -7.07 -10.92 34.77
CA ILE A 63 -8.01 -10.14 33.95
C ILE A 63 -7.53 -8.71 33.77
N THR A 64 -7.05 -8.07 34.84
CA THR A 64 -6.57 -6.69 34.79
C THR A 64 -5.30 -6.58 33.93
N ASN A 65 -4.39 -7.54 34.06
CA ASN A 65 -3.18 -7.61 33.25
C ASN A 65 -3.49 -7.85 31.77
N ASP A 66 -4.40 -8.77 31.47
CA ASP A 66 -4.81 -9.08 30.10
C ASP A 66 -5.53 -7.89 29.46
N LEU A 67 -6.37 -7.17 30.22
CA LEU A 67 -7.01 -5.95 29.77
C LEU A 67 -5.98 -4.85 29.46
N ALA A 68 -5.02 -4.61 30.36
CA ALA A 68 -3.96 -3.63 30.15
C ALA A 68 -3.10 -3.98 28.92
N ALA A 69 -2.76 -5.26 28.74
CA ALA A 69 -2.03 -5.73 27.56
C ALA A 69 -2.85 -5.54 26.28
N ALA A 70 -4.16 -5.82 26.30
CA ALA A 70 -5.04 -5.60 25.16
C ALA A 70 -5.17 -4.12 24.80
N GLU A 71 -5.26 -3.23 25.79
CA GLU A 71 -5.31 -1.78 25.58
C GLU A 71 -4.00 -1.25 24.99
N ASP A 72 -2.84 -1.69 25.50
CA ASP A 72 -1.52 -1.34 24.96
C ASP A 72 -1.35 -1.83 23.51
N LEU A 73 -1.73 -3.06 23.22
CA LEU A 73 -1.71 -3.59 21.86
C LEU A 73 -2.64 -2.82 20.93
N LYS A 74 -3.83 -2.42 21.41
CA LYS A 74 -4.76 -1.59 20.64
C LYS A 74 -4.16 -0.21 20.36
N ALA A 75 -3.54 0.43 21.35
CA ALA A 75 -2.89 1.72 21.18
C ALA A 75 -1.76 1.65 20.15
N LYS A 76 -0.90 0.64 20.25
CA LYS A 76 0.18 0.38 19.27
C LYS A 76 -0.35 0.11 17.87
N ALA A 77 -1.45 -0.63 17.75
CA ALA A 77 -2.08 -0.89 16.46
C ALA A 77 -2.61 0.39 15.81
N VAL A 78 -3.26 1.27 16.58
CA VAL A 78 -3.74 2.57 16.10
C VAL A 78 -2.57 3.46 15.68
N GLU A 79 -1.51 3.55 16.50
CA GLU A 79 -0.31 4.32 16.15
C GLU A 79 0.36 3.80 14.87
N ALA A 80 0.49 2.47 14.73
CA ALA A 80 1.04 1.86 13.53
C ALA A 80 0.15 2.10 12.29
N GLU A 81 -1.17 2.07 12.45
CA GLU A 81 -2.12 2.38 11.37
C GLU A 81 -2.00 3.84 10.93
N GLU A 82 -1.88 4.78 11.87
CA GLU A 82 -1.67 6.20 11.57
C GLU A 82 -0.33 6.44 10.87
N ALA A 83 0.75 5.84 11.36
CA ALA A 83 2.07 5.92 10.74
C ALA A 83 2.06 5.33 9.31
N TYR A 84 1.39 4.20 9.11
CA TYR A 84 1.22 3.58 7.80
C TYR A 84 0.41 4.47 6.84
N LYS A 85 -0.72 5.03 7.30
CA LYS A 85 -1.54 5.95 6.50
C LYS A 85 -0.76 7.19 6.11
N LYS A 86 0.03 7.75 7.02
CA LYS A 86 0.91 8.90 6.73
C LYS A 86 1.96 8.54 5.69
N ALA A 87 2.70 7.44 5.87
CA ALA A 87 3.70 6.98 4.92
C ALA A 87 3.10 6.73 3.52
N LEU A 88 1.88 6.19 3.45
CA LEU A 88 1.17 5.99 2.19
C LEU A 88 0.77 7.32 1.51
N ALA A 89 0.33 8.31 2.29
CA ALA A 89 0.02 9.64 1.78
C ALA A 89 1.27 10.35 1.25
N ASP A 90 2.36 10.30 2.02
CA ASP A 90 3.65 10.90 1.66
C ASP A 90 4.22 10.24 0.39
N ALA A 91 4.18 8.90 0.30
CA ALA A 91 4.62 8.17 -0.89
C ALA A 91 3.79 8.51 -2.14
N ARG A 92 2.47 8.71 -2.00
CA ARG A 92 1.61 9.14 -3.11
C ARG A 92 1.92 10.56 -3.55
N ALA A 93 2.15 11.48 -2.61
CA ALA A 93 2.53 12.85 -2.90
C ALA A 93 3.88 12.91 -3.62
N GLU A 94 4.88 12.16 -3.15
CA GLU A 94 6.20 12.10 -3.77
C GLU A 94 6.13 11.48 -5.18
N ALA A 95 5.35 10.41 -5.36
CA ALA A 95 5.14 9.83 -6.68
C ALA A 95 4.50 10.83 -7.66
N GLN A 96 3.51 11.59 -7.23
CA GLN A 96 2.90 12.64 -8.06
C GLN A 96 3.89 13.75 -8.41
N LYS A 97 4.72 14.15 -7.45
CA LYS A 97 5.78 15.15 -7.66
C LYS A 97 6.81 14.65 -8.68
N ILE A 98 7.32 13.43 -8.53
CA ILE A 98 8.25 12.81 -9.48
C ILE A 98 7.64 12.76 -10.88
N VAL A 99 6.38 12.37 -11.02
CA VAL A 99 5.68 12.33 -12.32
C VAL A 99 5.58 13.73 -12.93
N ALA A 100 5.24 14.75 -12.13
CA ALA A 100 5.13 16.13 -12.60
C ALA A 100 6.50 16.68 -13.06
N GLU A 101 7.54 16.49 -12.24
CA GLU A 101 8.92 16.91 -12.55
C GLU A 101 9.45 16.20 -13.80
N THR A 102 9.23 14.89 -13.91
CA THR A 102 9.66 14.10 -15.08
C THR A 102 8.95 14.55 -16.34
N LYS A 103 7.63 14.82 -16.28
CA LYS A 103 6.89 15.35 -17.43
C LYS A 103 7.39 16.72 -17.85
N ALA A 104 7.70 17.59 -16.90
CA ALA A 104 8.24 18.92 -17.18
C ALA A 104 9.63 18.82 -17.84
N ALA A 105 10.50 17.95 -17.34
CA ALA A 105 11.82 17.70 -17.92
C ALA A 105 11.72 17.13 -19.33
N ILE A 106 10.90 16.09 -19.55
CA ILE A 106 10.67 15.50 -20.88
C ILE A 106 10.16 16.56 -21.87
N LYS A 107 9.21 17.41 -21.44
CA LYS A 107 8.69 18.46 -22.30
C LYS A 107 9.78 19.46 -22.69
N ALA A 108 10.59 19.91 -21.73
CA ALA A 108 11.69 20.82 -22.00
C ALA A 108 12.73 20.21 -22.94
N ASP A 109 13.02 18.91 -22.80
CA ASP A 109 13.95 18.19 -23.67
C ASP A 109 13.40 18.04 -25.09
N LEU A 110 12.11 17.72 -25.21
CA LEU A 110 11.41 17.63 -26.49
C LEU A 110 11.39 18.99 -27.20
N ASP A 111 11.09 20.07 -26.49
CA ASP A 111 11.07 21.42 -27.05
C ASP A 111 12.47 21.81 -27.57
N ARG A 112 13.54 21.49 -26.84
CA ARG A 112 14.93 21.69 -27.31
C ARG A 112 15.26 20.85 -28.53
N ALA A 113 14.85 19.59 -28.56
CA ALA A 113 15.07 18.69 -29.69
C ALA A 113 14.34 19.18 -30.94
N ASN A 114 13.10 19.65 -30.80
CA ASN A 114 12.32 20.21 -31.90
C ASN A 114 12.96 21.47 -32.48
N VAL A 115 13.37 22.43 -31.63
CA VAL A 115 14.07 23.63 -32.11
C VAL A 115 15.33 23.29 -32.87
N LYS A 116 16.11 22.31 -32.38
CA LYS A 116 17.32 21.86 -33.08
C LYS A 116 16.98 21.20 -34.42
N ALA A 117 15.97 20.33 -34.44
CA ALA A 117 15.52 19.68 -35.66
C ALA A 117 15.04 20.70 -36.70
N ASP A 118 14.26 21.70 -36.29
CA ASP A 118 13.77 22.78 -37.16
C ASP A 118 14.93 23.59 -37.75
N GLN A 119 15.96 23.88 -36.96
CA GLN A 119 17.19 24.56 -37.43
C GLN A 119 17.95 23.71 -38.45
N GLU A 120 18.12 22.41 -38.19
CA GLU A 120 18.79 21.49 -39.13
C GLU A 120 18.00 21.31 -40.43
N ILE A 121 16.67 21.22 -40.34
CA ILE A 121 15.78 21.16 -41.51
C ILE A 121 15.89 22.46 -42.31
N ALA A 122 15.83 23.62 -41.67
CA ALA A 122 15.95 24.91 -42.36
C ALA A 122 17.32 25.05 -43.07
N ALA A 123 18.40 24.62 -42.42
CA ALA A 123 19.74 24.64 -43.01
C ALA A 123 19.83 23.71 -44.24
N ARG A 124 19.33 22.48 -44.14
CA ARG A 124 19.31 21.52 -45.26
C ARG A 124 18.43 21.99 -46.42
N THR A 125 17.29 22.61 -46.13
CA THR A 125 16.41 23.18 -47.15
C THR A 125 17.13 24.30 -47.89
N ALA A 126 17.79 25.22 -47.18
CA ALA A 126 18.55 26.31 -47.81
C ALA A 126 19.74 25.81 -48.65
N GLU A 127 20.41 24.75 -48.21
CA GLU A 127 21.47 24.09 -48.98
C GLU A 127 20.92 23.43 -50.25
N GLY A 128 19.80 22.70 -50.12
CA GLY A 128 19.10 22.08 -51.25
C GLY A 128 18.59 23.09 -52.28
N GLU A 129 18.06 24.23 -51.83
CA GLU A 129 17.63 25.32 -52.72
C GLU A 129 18.81 25.91 -53.51
N LYS A 130 19.98 26.08 -52.88
CA LYS A 130 21.19 26.53 -53.58
C LYS A 130 21.65 25.52 -54.62
N ALA A 131 21.76 24.24 -54.24
CA ALA A 131 22.14 23.19 -55.16
C ALA A 131 21.15 23.08 -56.34
N LEU A 132 19.85 23.24 -56.08
CA LEU A 132 18.83 23.23 -57.12
C LEU A 132 18.95 24.45 -58.06
N ALA A 133 19.28 25.62 -57.52
CA ALA A 133 19.54 26.82 -58.33
C ALA A 133 20.77 26.63 -59.24
N GLU A 134 21.87 26.09 -58.70
CA GLU A 134 23.07 25.77 -59.49
C GLU A 134 22.79 24.75 -60.61
N ILE A 135 22.05 23.69 -60.31
CA ILE A 135 21.64 22.69 -61.30
C ILE A 135 20.76 23.34 -62.37
N ARG A 136 19.85 24.24 -61.98
CA ARG A 136 18.97 24.94 -62.92
C ARG A 136 19.76 25.86 -63.85
N ASP A 137 20.71 26.61 -63.32
CA ASP A 137 21.57 27.50 -64.11
C ASP A 137 22.45 26.69 -65.09
N GLY A 138 23.07 25.62 -64.61
CA GLY A 138 23.85 24.71 -65.46
C GLY A 138 23.01 24.02 -66.54
N ALA A 139 21.76 23.64 -66.22
CA ALA A 139 20.83 23.07 -67.20
C ALA A 139 20.43 24.10 -68.27
N LEU A 140 20.24 25.37 -67.91
CA LEU A 140 19.94 26.44 -68.87
C LEU A 140 21.10 26.68 -69.84
N ASP A 141 22.34 26.63 -69.33
CA ASP A 141 23.53 26.75 -70.18
C ASP A 141 23.70 25.54 -71.11
N ALA A 142 23.53 24.32 -70.59
CA ALA A 142 23.56 23.10 -71.41
C ALA A 142 22.46 23.11 -72.50
N VAL A 143 21.24 23.55 -72.17
CA VAL A 143 20.15 23.71 -73.15
C VAL A 143 20.53 24.76 -74.21
N ARG A 144 21.16 25.87 -73.82
CA ARG A 144 21.61 26.91 -74.76
C ARG A 144 22.65 26.35 -75.73
N ASP A 145 23.60 25.53 -75.27
CA ASP A 145 24.64 24.97 -76.12
C ASP A 145 24.06 23.91 -77.08
N VAL A 146 23.24 22.98 -76.58
CA VAL A 146 22.51 22.03 -77.43
C VAL A 146 21.63 22.74 -78.46
N ALA A 147 20.96 23.83 -78.09
CA ALA A 147 20.14 24.60 -79.02
C ALA A 147 20.97 25.26 -80.14
N LYS A 148 22.19 25.74 -79.86
CA LYS A 148 23.10 26.26 -80.89
C LYS A 148 23.55 25.15 -81.85
N ASP A 149 23.94 24.00 -81.30
CA ASP A 149 24.42 22.86 -82.08
C ASP A 149 23.32 22.33 -83.01
N VAL A 150 22.11 22.12 -82.47
CA VAL A 150 20.94 21.68 -83.25
C VAL A 150 20.56 22.71 -84.31
N ALA A 151 20.58 24.02 -83.99
CA ALA A 151 20.27 25.07 -84.95
C ALA A 151 21.31 25.15 -86.09
N ALA A 152 22.60 25.00 -85.78
CA ALA A 152 23.67 24.97 -86.78
C ALA A 152 23.52 23.76 -87.72
N GLU A 153 23.22 22.59 -87.16
CA GLU A 153 23.00 21.36 -87.94
C GLU A 153 21.76 21.47 -88.85
N LEU A 154 20.65 22.01 -88.33
CA LEU A 154 19.45 22.25 -89.15
C LEU A 154 19.72 23.20 -90.32
N VAL A 155 20.48 24.29 -90.12
CA VAL A 155 20.86 25.22 -91.20
C VAL A 155 21.72 24.52 -92.26
N SER A 156 22.65 23.65 -91.83
CA SER A 156 23.49 22.84 -92.71
C SER A 156 22.66 21.88 -93.57
N VAL A 157 21.74 21.13 -92.95
CA VAL A 157 20.84 20.17 -93.64
C VAL A 157 19.90 20.87 -94.63
N MET A 158 19.46 22.08 -94.33
CA MET A 158 18.63 22.90 -95.22
C MET A 158 19.39 23.57 -96.38
N GLY A 159 20.70 23.32 -96.52
CA GLY A 159 21.51 23.83 -97.62
C GLY A 159 22.05 25.26 -97.42
N GLY A 160 21.97 25.80 -96.20
CA GLY A 160 22.56 27.09 -95.84
C GLY A 160 23.98 26.95 -95.26
N LYS A 161 24.80 28.01 -95.34
CA LYS A 161 26.04 28.07 -94.54
C LYS A 161 25.70 28.51 -93.12
N ALA A 162 25.94 27.63 -92.15
CA ALA A 162 25.83 27.96 -90.73
C ALA A 162 26.97 28.92 -90.33
N ASP A 163 26.71 30.23 -90.36
CA ASP A 163 27.59 31.20 -89.73
C ASP A 163 27.38 31.17 -88.21
N GLY A 164 28.35 30.63 -87.47
CA GLY A 164 28.25 30.44 -86.02
C GLY A 164 27.94 31.73 -85.24
N ARG A 165 28.30 32.90 -85.78
CA ARG A 165 28.01 34.20 -85.16
C ARG A 165 26.52 34.54 -85.26
N SER A 166 25.93 34.38 -86.44
CA SER A 166 24.48 34.60 -86.66
C SER A 166 23.61 33.59 -85.91
N VAL A 167 23.98 32.30 -85.89
CA VAL A 167 23.25 31.25 -85.15
C VAL A 167 23.27 31.52 -83.65
N THR A 168 24.44 31.84 -83.09
CA THR A 168 24.58 32.19 -81.67
C THR A 168 23.74 33.42 -81.30
N ALA A 169 23.74 34.46 -82.15
CA ALA A 169 22.94 35.66 -81.93
C ALA A 169 21.42 35.37 -81.96
N ALA A 170 20.94 34.57 -82.91
CA ALA A 170 19.53 34.20 -83.05
C ALA A 170 19.02 33.34 -81.88
N VAL A 171 19.80 32.33 -81.47
CA VAL A 171 19.46 31.47 -80.31
C VAL A 171 19.44 32.29 -79.02
N ASN A 172 20.44 33.16 -78.80
CA ASN A 172 20.48 34.02 -77.61
C ASN A 172 19.32 35.02 -77.56
N ALA A 173 18.87 35.54 -78.70
CA ALA A 173 17.71 36.43 -78.76
C ALA A 173 16.41 35.69 -78.42
N ARG A 174 16.26 34.42 -78.85
CA ARG A 174 15.09 33.60 -78.54
C ARG A 174 15.04 33.06 -77.11
N MET A 175 16.18 32.81 -76.48
CA MET A 175 16.27 32.36 -75.09
C MET A 175 16.07 33.50 -74.05
N LYS A 176 16.02 34.76 -74.49
CA LYS A 176 15.83 35.94 -73.63
C LYS A 176 14.38 36.45 -73.57
N GLY A 177 13.47 35.90 -74.38
CA GLY A 177 12.04 36.23 -74.40
C GLY A 177 11.22 35.13 -73.74
#